data_AF-A0A969E043-F1
#
_entry.id   AF-A0A969E043-F1
#
_cell.length_a   1.000
_cell.length_b   1.000
_cell.length_c   1.000
_cell.angle_alpha   90.00
_cell.angle_beta   90.00
_cell.angle_gamma   90.00
#
_symmetry.space_group_name_H-M   'P 1'
#
loop_
_entity.id
_entity.type
_entity.pdbx_description
1 polymer ?
#
loop_
_entity_poly.entity_id
_entity_poly.type
_entity_poly.pdbx_seq_one_letter_code
_entity_poly.pdbx_strand_id
1 'polypeptide(L)'
;TGPDPDALASYFDQMGFTAVGRHRSKDVVHYVQGDINFLLNREKGGQPHAFRNQHGAGANAMAFRVKDAAFAYREAIRRGAGVWAKAGEPQLAEFQPVER
;
A
#
# COMPACT_ATOMS: atom_id res chain seq x y z
N THR A 1 1.83 -1.51 7.22
CA THR A 1 2.84 -0.70 7.93
C THR A 1 3.10 -1.31 9.29
N GLY A 2 4.22 -1.04 9.95
CA GLY A 2 4.48 -1.50 11.31
C GLY A 2 5.76 -0.91 11.93
N PRO A 3 5.91 -1.04 13.26
CA PRO A 3 7.04 -0.46 14.01
C PRO A 3 8.38 -1.13 13.68
N ASP A 4 8.34 -2.43 13.34
CA ASP A 4 9.47 -3.18 12.79
C ASP A 4 9.10 -3.69 11.38
N PRO A 5 9.47 -2.95 10.32
CA PRO A 5 9.17 -3.35 8.95
C PRO A 5 9.93 -4.60 8.49
N ASP A 6 11.10 -4.91 9.06
CA ASP A 6 11.89 -6.07 8.64
C ASP A 6 11.31 -7.36 9.24
N ALA A 7 10.75 -7.30 10.46
CA ALA A 7 9.94 -8.40 10.99
C ALA A 7 8.68 -8.66 10.14
N LEU A 8 7.99 -7.60 9.69
CA LEU A 8 6.84 -7.72 8.78
C LEU A 8 7.22 -8.34 7.43
N ALA A 9 8.37 -7.96 6.87
CA ALA A 9 8.91 -8.56 5.65
C ALA A 9 9.15 -10.07 5.84
N SER A 10 9.78 -10.46 6.95
CA SER A 10 10.01 -11.88 7.27
C SER A 10 8.70 -12.67 7.37
N TYR A 11 7.65 -12.10 7.97
CA TYR A 11 6.34 -12.75 8.00
C TYR A 11 5.72 -12.93 6.62
N PHE A 12 5.87 -11.95 5.72
CA PHE A 12 5.38 -12.08 4.35
C PHE A 12 6.10 -13.22 3.61
N ASP A 13 7.41 -13.32 3.76
CA ASP A 13 8.19 -14.41 3.17
C ASP A 13 7.76 -15.78 3.72
N GLN A 14 7.57 -15.90 5.05
CA GLN A 14 7.11 -17.13 5.69
C GLN A 14 5.69 -17.54 5.27
N MET A 15 4.82 -16.57 4.98
CA MET A 15 3.49 -16.83 4.43
C MET A 15 3.50 -17.17 2.93
N GLY A 16 4.66 -17.13 2.28
CA GLY A 16 4.83 -17.48 0.87
C GLY A 16 4.57 -16.32 -0.10
N PHE A 17 4.66 -15.07 0.34
CA PHE A 17 4.67 -13.92 -0.55
C PHE A 17 6.08 -13.71 -1.13
N THR A 18 6.15 -13.17 -2.34
CA THR A 18 7.40 -12.78 -2.99
C THR A 18 7.48 -11.26 -3.10
N ALA A 19 8.61 -10.65 -2.71
CA ALA A 19 8.89 -9.26 -3.06
C ALA A 19 9.16 -9.13 -4.57
N VAL A 20 8.23 -8.50 -5.30
CA VAL A 20 8.29 -8.38 -6.76
C VAL A 20 8.71 -7.00 -7.24
N GLY A 21 8.61 -5.97 -6.39
CA GLY A 21 9.08 -4.64 -6.76
C GLY A 21 9.33 -3.70 -5.59
N ARG A 22 10.07 -2.62 -5.86
CA ARG A 22 10.29 -1.46 -5.00
C ARG A 22 9.79 -0.20 -5.66
N HIS A 23 9.13 0.67 -4.90
CA HIS A 23 8.64 1.94 -5.43
C HIS A 23 9.82 2.84 -5.83
N ARG A 24 9.72 3.54 -6.97
CA ARG A 24 10.82 4.34 -7.56
C ARG A 24 11.40 5.42 -6.63
N SER A 25 10.54 6.01 -5.81
CA SER A 25 10.87 7.19 -5.00
C SER A 25 10.54 7.09 -3.51
N LYS A 26 9.82 6.04 -3.08
CA LYS A 26 9.33 5.88 -1.70
C LYS A 26 9.87 4.57 -1.15
N ASP A 27 10.06 4.49 0.16
CA ASP A 27 10.42 3.24 0.83
C ASP A 27 9.17 2.35 0.99
N VAL A 28 8.77 1.75 -0.14
CA VAL A 28 7.64 0.83 -0.23
C VAL A 28 8.05 -0.40 -1.05
N VAL A 29 7.78 -1.58 -0.51
CA VAL A 29 8.03 -2.87 -1.17
C VAL A 29 6.70 -3.53 -1.54
N HIS A 30 6.61 -4.04 -2.76
CA HIS A 30 5.43 -4.75 -3.28
C HIS A 30 5.64 -6.25 -3.16
N TYR A 31 4.77 -6.90 -2.41
CA TYR A 31 4.72 -8.34 -2.18
C TYR A 31 3.51 -8.96 -2.89
N VAL A 32 3.70 -10.12 -3.51
CA VAL A 32 2.65 -10.83 -4.27
C VAL A 32 2.61 -12.32 -3.91
N GLN A 33 1.40 -12.84 -3.79
CA GLN A 33 1.08 -14.27 -3.76
C GLN A 33 -0.21 -14.50 -4.57
N GLY A 34 -0.09 -15.09 -5.75
CA GLY A 34 -1.21 -15.18 -6.69
C GLY A 34 -1.78 -13.79 -6.99
N ASP A 35 -3.08 -13.60 -6.77
CA ASP A 35 -3.75 -12.31 -6.97
C ASP A 35 -3.69 -11.38 -5.73
N ILE A 36 -3.08 -11.82 -4.63
CA ILE A 36 -2.97 -11.03 -3.40
C ILE A 36 -1.76 -10.09 -3.50
N ASN A 37 -2.00 -8.81 -3.22
CA ASN A 37 -1.01 -7.74 -3.33
C ASN A 37 -0.88 -7.04 -1.97
N PHE A 38 0.32 -7.04 -1.40
CA PHE A 38 0.66 -6.23 -0.22
C PHE A 38 1.69 -5.17 -0.55
N LEU A 39 1.47 -3.96 -0.03
CA LEU A 39 2.44 -2.87 -0.07
C LEU A 39 2.97 -2.64 1.33
N LEU A 40 4.21 -3.07 1.58
CA LEU A 40 4.90 -2.83 2.82
C LEU A 40 5.48 -1.41 2.81
N ASN A 41 4.77 -0.48 3.45
CA ASN A 41 5.23 0.90 3.59
C ASN A 41 6.18 1.08 4.79
N ARG A 42 7.41 1.51 4.51
CA ARG A 42 8.53 1.70 5.45
C ARG A 42 8.88 3.18 5.67
N GLU A 43 8.13 4.10 5.06
CA GLU A 43 8.38 5.54 5.14
C GLU A 43 8.43 6.06 6.58
N LYS A 44 9.46 6.85 6.91
CA LYS A 44 9.66 7.39 8.27
C LYS A 44 8.71 8.55 8.63
N GLY A 45 7.82 8.95 7.72
CA GLY A 45 6.86 10.03 7.90
C GLY A 45 5.53 9.78 7.20
N GLY A 46 4.61 10.74 7.33
CA GLY A 46 3.30 10.70 6.69
C GLY A 46 2.29 9.75 7.35
N GLN A 47 1.14 9.55 6.68
CA GLN A 47 0.02 8.76 7.21
C GLN A 47 0.39 7.33 7.63
N PRO A 48 1.21 6.56 6.88
CA PRO A 48 1.59 5.20 7.28
C PRO A 48 2.43 5.16 8.55
N HIS A 49 3.25 6.19 8.78
CA HIS A 49 4.05 6.35 9.99
C HIS A 49 3.19 6.74 11.20
N ALA A 50 2.31 7.72 11.03
CA ALA A 50 1.36 8.11 12.09
C ALA A 50 0.47 6.93 12.51
N PHE A 51 -0.05 6.17 11.53
CA PHE A 51 -0.89 5.00 11.78
C PHE A 51 -0.17 3.94 12.63
N ARG A 52 1.07 3.56 12.28
CA ARG A 52 1.80 2.53 13.03
C ARG A 52 2.19 2.95 14.44
N ASN A 53 2.41 4.24 14.67
CA ASN A 53 2.69 4.76 16.01
C ASN A 53 1.44 4.68 16.91
N GLN A 54 0.26 4.85 16.32
CA GLN A 54 -1.00 4.79 17.06
C GLN A 54 -1.53 3.36 17.25
N HIS A 55 -1.38 2.50 16.24
CA HIS A 55 -2.05 1.21 16.18
C HIS A 55 -1.11 0.00 16.13
N GLY A 56 0.21 0.21 16.05
CA GLY A 56 1.18 -0.86 15.83
C GLY A 56 1.18 -1.38 14.39
N ALA A 57 1.53 -2.66 14.21
CA ALA A 57 1.51 -3.29 12.89
C ALA A 57 0.06 -3.44 12.39
N GLY A 58 -0.22 -3.01 11.17
CA GLY A 58 -1.56 -3.11 10.61
C GLY A 58 -1.73 -2.54 9.20
N ALA A 59 -2.95 -2.70 8.69
CA ALA A 59 -3.38 -2.19 7.39
C ALA A 59 -3.87 -0.74 7.51
N ASN A 60 -3.08 0.21 7.00
CA ASN A 60 -3.37 1.65 7.05
C ASN A 60 -4.16 2.16 5.84
N ALA A 61 -4.30 1.35 4.78
CA ALA A 61 -5.01 1.67 3.55
C ALA A 61 -5.43 0.39 2.81
N MET A 62 -6.44 0.51 1.95
CA MET A 62 -6.90 -0.54 1.04
C MET A 62 -7.14 0.04 -0.36
N ALA A 63 -6.99 -0.79 -1.39
CA ALA A 63 -7.23 -0.41 -2.78
C ALA A 63 -8.26 -1.33 -3.42
N PHE A 64 -9.17 -0.75 -4.20
CA PHE A 64 -10.21 -1.49 -4.91
C PHE A 64 -9.97 -1.37 -6.42
N ARG A 65 -10.01 -2.51 -7.13
CA ARG A 65 -10.08 -2.52 -8.58
C ARG A 65 -11.51 -2.18 -9.00
N VAL A 66 -11.66 -1.13 -9.80
CA VAL A 66 -12.96 -0.65 -10.31
C VAL A 66 -12.90 -0.47 -11.82
N LYS A 67 -14.05 -0.58 -12.49
CA LYS A 67 -14.15 -0.43 -13.95
C LYS A 67 -13.83 0.99 -14.43
N ASP A 68 -14.31 2.01 -13.71
CA ASP A 68 -14.06 3.43 -13.98
C ASP A 68 -13.76 4.14 -12.65
N ALA A 69 -12.49 4.46 -12.45
CA ALA A 69 -12.02 5.10 -11.21
C ALA A 69 -12.57 6.52 -11.04
N ALA A 70 -12.74 7.27 -12.14
CA ALA A 70 -13.24 8.64 -12.09
C ALA A 70 -14.73 8.66 -11.73
N PHE A 71 -15.52 7.74 -12.31
CA PHE A 71 -16.92 7.55 -11.93
C PHE A 71 -17.05 7.10 -10.48
N ALA A 72 -16.32 6.05 -10.06
CA ALA A 72 -16.39 5.53 -8.69
C ALA A 72 -16.05 6.59 -7.64
N TYR A 73 -15.02 7.40 -7.90
CA TYR A 73 -14.62 8.51 -7.05
C TYR A 73 -15.72 9.58 -6.92
N ARG A 74 -16.26 10.07 -8.05
CA ARG A 74 -17.35 11.07 -8.04
C ARG A 74 -18.59 10.53 -7.32
N GLU A 75 -18.94 9.28 -7.55
CA GLU A 75 -20.12 8.65 -6.96
C GLU A 75 -19.97 8.47 -5.44
N ALA A 76 -18.78 8.09 -4.96
CA ALA A 76 -18.51 7.99 -3.52
C ALA A 76 -18.70 9.34 -2.82
N ILE A 77 -18.15 10.43 -3.41
CA ILE A 77 -18.32 11.79 -2.87
C ILE A 77 -19.79 12.21 -2.90
N ARG A 78 -20.49 11.97 -4.02
CA ARG A 78 -21.92 12.28 -4.16
C ARG A 78 -22.77 11.61 -3.08
N ARG A 79 -22.36 10.43 -2.62
CA ARG A 79 -22.99 9.66 -1.54
C ARG A 79 -22.51 10.01 -0.13
N GLY A 80 -21.65 11.01 0.02
CA GLY A 80 -21.21 11.52 1.33
C GLY A 80 -19.87 10.98 1.83
N ALA A 81 -19.06 10.31 0.99
CA ALA A 81 -17.72 9.91 1.39
C ALA A 81 -16.81 11.14 1.59
N GLY A 82 -16.06 11.16 2.69
CA GLY A 82 -15.01 12.15 2.92
C GLY A 82 -13.80 11.89 2.01
N VAL A 83 -13.20 12.97 1.52
CA VAL A 83 -11.98 12.91 0.68
C VAL A 83 -10.76 13.17 1.56
N TRP A 84 -9.87 12.19 1.68
CA TRP A 84 -8.63 12.31 2.47
C TRP A 84 -7.52 13.06 1.73
N ALA A 85 -7.45 12.94 0.40
CA ALA A 85 -6.59 13.70 -0.50
C ALA A 85 -7.14 13.62 -1.94
N LYS A 86 -6.72 14.53 -2.84
CA LYS A 86 -7.03 14.38 -4.28
C LYS A 86 -6.53 13.02 -4.77
N ALA A 87 -7.32 12.36 -5.61
CA ALA A 87 -6.90 11.13 -6.27
C ALA A 87 -5.55 11.36 -6.99
N GLY A 88 -4.53 10.62 -6.57
CA GLY A 88 -3.21 10.61 -7.20
C GLY A 88 -3.11 9.53 -8.29
N GLU A 89 -1.96 9.45 -8.93
CA GLU A 89 -1.67 8.44 -9.96
C GLU A 89 -1.69 7.00 -9.40
N PRO A 90 -1.90 5.98 -10.27
CA PRO A 90 -1.92 4.58 -9.85
C PRO A 90 -0.57 4.13 -9.28
N GLN A 91 -0.52 3.85 -7.98
CA GLN A 91 0.73 3.52 -7.27
C GLN A 91 1.48 2.30 -7.84
N LEU A 92 0.79 1.31 -8.42
CA LEU A 92 1.42 0.09 -8.93
C LEU A 92 2.31 0.31 -10.17
N ALA A 93 2.09 1.38 -10.94
CA ALA A 93 2.92 1.72 -12.09
C ALA A 93 4.30 2.27 -11.70
N GLU A 94 4.48 2.62 -10.42
CA GLU A 94 5.69 3.24 -9.88
C GLU A 94 6.66 2.23 -9.25
N PHE A 95 6.42 0.92 -9.37
CA PHE A 95 7.31 -0.11 -8.85
C PHE A 95 8.32 -0.58 -9.91
N GLN A 96 9.58 -0.69 -9.51
CA GLN A 96 10.68 -1.31 -10.26
C GLN A 96 10.91 -2.73 -9.75
N PRO A 97 11.24 -3.70 -10.61
CA PRO A 97 11.53 -5.07 -10.18
C PRO A 97 12.61 -5.11 -9.11
N VAL A 98 12.47 -6.02 -8.14
CA VAL A 98 13.58 -6.34 -7.23
C VAL A 98 14.46 -7.37 -7.94
N GLU A 99 15.73 -7.05 -8.17
CA GLU A 99 16.71 -8.06 -8.62
C GLU A 99 16.88 -9.11 -7.51
N ARG A 100 16.91 -10.38 -7.91
CA ARG A 100 17.11 -11.51 -6.99
C ARG A 100 18.57 -11.62 -6.55
#